data_AF-A0A382SW84-F1
#
_entry.id   AF-A0A382SW84-F1
#
_cell.length_a   1.000
_cell.length_b   1.000
_cell.length_c   1.000
_cell.angle_alpha   90.00
_cell.angle_beta   90.00
_cell.angle_gamma   90.00
#
_symmetry.space_group_name_H-M   'P 1'
#
loop_
_entity.id
_entity.type
_entity.pdbx_description
1 polymer ?
#
loop_
_entity_poly.entity_id
_entity_poly.type
_entity_poly.pdbx_seq_one_letter_code
_entity_poly.pdbx_strand_id
1 'polypeptide(L)'
;FPFKENIGFTEDQIQLIVQCLEGVQTFESAIKLAVSPEINSVGISNRFLRTGGFKTILIPWDSSSEEIIAFLSGQASKEEQEHFLEKILTLKNQINKKFRIFSLYCSQRISNKQCMSGYRSMALIDTVQNMKPVRWQEIILDDRQGLGKDSHSFRIKYDSSSEEIFKVLQKDPQKVWIPRKKMYESIKLKYKQVFEKQLKIGKYFCSVELTEINCLRGLATLSEASKNQDMRMKPWGTVSIEKYNTFIKDDFDVSIRFDLPTEELVAYFSSKENKAKATENAVLAEKLKQRTLNNSSGLRAVCDLEGM
;
A
#
# COMPACT_ATOMS: atom_id res chain seq x y z
N PHE A 1 2.33 0.98 10.44
CA PHE A 1 0.98 0.39 10.43
C PHE A 1 0.59 -0.31 9.10
N PRO A 2 1.32 -1.32 8.57
CA PRO A 2 1.02 -1.80 7.20
C PRO A 2 -0.12 -2.83 7.02
N PHE A 3 -0.78 -3.33 8.08
CA PHE A 3 -1.46 -4.64 7.97
C PHE A 3 -2.95 -4.70 8.27
N LYS A 4 -3.54 -3.61 8.75
CA LYS A 4 -4.97 -3.35 8.53
C LYS A 4 -5.05 -2.31 7.41
N GLU A 5 -5.25 -2.78 6.18
CA GLU A 5 -5.53 -1.92 5.01
C GLU A 5 -6.79 -1.04 5.22
N ASN A 6 -7.57 -1.30 6.28
CA ASN A 6 -8.90 -0.73 6.56
C ASN A 6 -8.96 0.28 7.72
N ILE A 7 -7.82 0.86 8.14
CA ILE A 7 -7.83 1.89 9.18
C ILE A 7 -8.10 3.26 8.55
N GLY A 8 -9.33 3.76 8.70
CA GLY A 8 -9.70 5.12 8.32
C GLY A 8 -10.49 5.83 9.42
N PHE A 9 -11.21 6.89 9.06
CA PHE A 9 -11.75 7.90 9.99
C PHE A 9 -13.27 7.83 10.23
N THR A 10 -13.97 6.81 9.71
CA THR A 10 -15.39 6.65 10.04
C THR A 10 -15.55 6.04 11.45
N GLU A 11 -16.66 6.32 12.15
CA GLU A 11 -16.88 5.91 13.55
C GLU A 11 -16.68 4.39 13.79
N ASP A 12 -17.04 3.58 12.80
CA ASP A 12 -16.82 2.13 12.76
C ASP A 12 -15.33 1.73 12.63
N GLN A 13 -14.48 2.61 12.08
CA GLN A 13 -13.04 2.39 11.93
C GLN A 13 -12.21 2.90 13.13
N ILE A 14 -12.77 3.77 13.99
CA ILE A 14 -12.14 4.17 15.28
C ILE A 14 -11.87 2.92 16.14
N GLN A 15 -12.82 1.98 16.16
CA GLN A 15 -12.63 0.72 16.89
C GLN A 15 -11.43 -0.08 16.36
N LEU A 16 -11.17 -0.05 15.04
CA LEU A 16 -10.00 -0.73 14.46
C LEU A 16 -8.68 -0.09 14.88
N ILE A 17 -8.65 1.23 15.09
CA ILE A 17 -7.50 1.96 15.64
C ILE A 17 -7.27 1.55 17.09
N VAL A 18 -8.33 1.57 17.91
CA VAL A 18 -8.26 1.17 19.33
C VAL A 18 -7.72 -0.25 19.45
N GLN A 19 -8.31 -1.20 18.73
CA GLN A 19 -7.82 -2.58 18.65
C GLN A 19 -6.35 -2.64 18.19
N CYS A 20 -5.98 -1.84 17.19
CA CYS A 20 -4.60 -1.82 16.72
C CYS A 20 -3.64 -1.35 17.83
N LEU A 21 -4.01 -0.32 18.58
CA LEU A 21 -3.21 0.21 19.68
C LEU A 21 -3.11 -0.79 20.83
N GLU A 22 -4.21 -1.43 21.21
CA GLU A 22 -4.24 -2.50 22.22
C GLU A 22 -3.32 -3.67 21.83
N GLY A 23 -3.40 -4.10 20.57
CA GLY A 23 -2.51 -5.14 20.05
C GLY A 23 -1.04 -4.73 20.05
N VAL A 24 -0.71 -3.47 19.71
CA VAL A 24 0.66 -2.94 19.80
C VAL A 24 1.17 -2.94 21.24
N GLN A 25 0.36 -2.47 22.20
CA GLN A 25 0.75 -2.41 23.61
C GLN A 25 0.99 -3.81 24.19
N THR A 26 0.13 -4.76 23.85
CA THR A 26 0.28 -6.15 24.29
C THR A 26 1.51 -6.80 23.67
N PHE A 27 1.76 -6.55 22.39
CA PHE A 27 2.99 -7.00 21.72
C PHE A 27 4.25 -6.39 22.33
N GLU A 28 4.26 -5.08 22.63
CA GLU A 28 5.41 -4.41 23.23
C GLU A 28 5.77 -5.00 24.60
N SER A 29 4.75 -5.39 25.38
CA SER A 29 4.94 -6.06 26.65
C SER A 29 5.48 -7.49 26.47
N ALA A 30 4.91 -8.24 25.52
CA ALA A 30 5.30 -9.61 25.23
C ALA A 30 6.72 -9.74 24.65
N ILE A 31 7.12 -8.86 23.73
CA ILE A 31 8.43 -8.95 23.07
C ILE A 31 9.60 -8.73 24.04
N LYS A 32 9.41 -7.95 25.11
CA LYS A 32 10.41 -7.75 26.18
C LYS A 32 10.69 -9.05 26.95
N LEU A 33 9.73 -9.97 26.96
CA LEU A 33 9.81 -11.26 27.66
C LEU A 33 10.21 -12.41 26.71
N ALA A 34 10.12 -12.20 25.40
CA ALA A 34 10.51 -13.18 24.40
C ALA A 34 12.02 -13.15 24.13
N VAL A 35 12.61 -14.33 23.87
CA VAL A 35 14.01 -14.42 23.43
C VAL A 35 14.15 -13.74 22.08
N SER A 36 14.99 -12.68 22.03
CA SER A 36 15.21 -11.73 20.93
C SER A 36 14.96 -12.32 19.52
N PRO A 37 13.74 -12.22 18.99
CA PRO A 37 13.44 -12.72 17.66
C PRO A 37 13.97 -11.72 16.62
N GLU A 38 14.65 -12.19 15.58
CA GLU A 38 15.16 -11.34 14.47
C GLU A 38 14.00 -10.86 13.57
N ILE A 39 13.14 -9.99 14.10
CA ILE A 39 11.95 -9.44 13.45
C ILE A 39 12.23 -8.00 13.05
N ASN A 40 12.00 -7.68 11.78
CA ASN A 40 12.17 -6.34 11.24
C ASN A 40 10.84 -5.57 11.14
N SER A 41 9.71 -6.28 11.07
CA SER A 41 8.40 -5.67 10.90
C SER A 41 7.32 -6.49 11.59
N VAL A 42 6.42 -5.80 12.29
CA VAL A 42 5.25 -6.37 12.95
C VAL A 42 3.98 -5.74 12.41
N GLY A 43 2.95 -6.56 12.25
CA GLY A 43 1.62 -6.13 11.89
C GLY A 43 0.58 -6.55 12.88
N ILE A 44 -0.18 -5.60 13.39
CA ILE A 44 -1.42 -5.91 14.10
C ILE A 44 -2.51 -6.22 13.08
N SER A 45 -3.08 -7.40 13.21
CA SER A 45 -3.97 -8.04 12.25
C SER A 45 -5.04 -8.82 13.00
N ASN A 46 -5.68 -9.80 12.37
CA ASN A 46 -6.68 -10.70 12.96
C ASN A 46 -6.19 -12.16 13.02
N ARG A 47 -4.89 -12.39 12.82
CA ARG A 47 -4.30 -13.72 12.74
C ARG A 47 -2.82 -13.69 13.03
N PHE A 48 -2.30 -14.80 13.52
CA PHE A 48 -0.88 -15.06 13.60
C PHE A 48 -0.33 -15.48 12.23
N LEU A 49 0.75 -14.84 11.78
CA LEU A 49 1.40 -15.17 10.52
C LEU A 49 2.89 -14.87 10.57
N ARG A 50 3.72 -15.77 10.01
CA ARG A 50 5.12 -15.49 9.66
C ARG A 50 5.28 -15.38 8.16
N THR A 51 5.87 -14.29 7.71
CA THR A 51 6.05 -13.95 6.29
C THR A 51 7.36 -13.19 6.07
N GLY A 52 7.62 -12.76 4.83
CA GLY A 52 8.80 -11.96 4.50
C GLY A 52 10.13 -12.66 4.82
N GLY A 53 10.18 -14.00 4.70
CA GLY A 53 11.37 -14.75 5.07
C GLY A 53 11.63 -14.74 6.58
N PHE A 54 10.56 -14.87 7.37
CA PHE A 54 10.58 -14.91 8.85
C PHE A 54 10.84 -13.58 9.55
N LYS A 55 11.23 -12.53 8.81
CA LYS A 55 11.50 -11.19 9.36
C LYS A 55 10.27 -10.31 9.51
N THR A 56 9.11 -10.79 9.08
CA THR A 56 7.83 -10.08 9.21
C THR A 56 6.80 -10.98 9.86
N ILE A 57 6.10 -10.45 10.86
CA ILE A 57 5.04 -11.18 11.55
C ILE A 57 3.73 -10.41 11.59
N LEU A 58 2.62 -11.14 11.60
CA LEU A 58 1.30 -10.61 11.94
C LEU A 58 0.84 -11.21 13.26
N ILE A 59 0.21 -10.40 14.09
CA ILE A 59 -0.32 -10.75 15.40
C ILE A 59 -1.79 -10.30 15.48
N PRO A 60 -2.72 -11.13 15.95
CA PRO A 60 -4.09 -10.73 16.22
C PRO A 60 -4.15 -9.62 17.28
N TRP A 61 -4.95 -8.58 17.05
CA TRP A 61 -5.11 -7.46 17.96
C TRP A 61 -5.64 -7.84 19.35
N ASP A 62 -6.37 -8.95 19.44
CA ASP A 62 -7.01 -9.53 20.62
C ASP A 62 -6.18 -10.62 21.31
N SER A 63 -4.92 -10.81 20.90
CA SER A 63 -4.06 -11.85 21.50
C SER A 63 -3.60 -11.47 22.90
N SER A 64 -3.55 -12.46 23.78
CA SER A 64 -2.88 -12.35 25.08
C SER A 64 -1.35 -12.28 24.97
N SER A 65 -0.68 -11.81 26.01
CA SER A 65 0.79 -11.80 26.05
C SER A 65 1.37 -13.21 25.97
N GLU A 66 0.73 -14.20 26.60
CA GLU A 66 1.16 -15.60 26.58
C GLU A 66 1.09 -16.19 25.17
N GLU A 67 0.02 -15.91 24.42
CA GLU A 67 -0.11 -16.36 23.03
C GLU A 67 0.94 -15.72 22.13
N ILE A 68 1.22 -14.43 22.32
CA ILE A 68 2.27 -13.74 21.56
C ILE A 68 3.65 -14.34 21.89
N ILE A 69 3.98 -14.56 23.16
CA ILE A 69 5.25 -15.16 23.57
C ILE A 69 5.37 -16.57 22.98
N ALA A 70 4.34 -17.41 23.13
CA ALA A 70 4.32 -18.76 22.56
C ALA A 70 4.49 -18.72 21.03
N PHE A 71 3.81 -17.79 20.36
CA PHE A 71 3.98 -17.58 18.94
C PHE A 71 5.43 -17.22 18.62
N LEU A 72 6.01 -16.21 19.26
CA LEU A 72 7.39 -15.74 19.03
C LEU A 72 8.43 -16.83 19.27
N SER A 73 8.30 -17.59 20.37
CA SER A 73 9.17 -18.72 20.72
C SER A 73 9.05 -19.89 19.74
N GLY A 74 7.91 -20.06 19.07
CA GLY A 74 7.70 -21.07 18.02
C GLY A 74 8.38 -20.73 16.68
N GLN A 75 9.46 -19.95 16.67
CA GLN A 75 10.21 -19.65 15.45
C GLN A 75 11.04 -20.88 15.02
N ALA A 76 11.10 -21.11 13.71
CA ALA A 76 11.99 -22.10 13.12
C ALA A 76 13.45 -21.84 13.50
N SER A 77 14.28 -22.88 13.59
CA SER A 77 15.71 -22.69 13.91
C SER A 77 16.42 -21.84 12.84
N LYS A 78 17.61 -21.29 13.13
CA LYS A 78 18.36 -20.52 12.13
C LYS A 78 18.67 -21.36 10.90
N GLU A 79 19.04 -22.62 11.11
CA GLU A 79 19.35 -23.60 10.06
C GLU A 79 18.12 -23.90 9.20
N GLU A 80 16.93 -24.05 9.81
CA GLU A 80 15.68 -24.24 9.08
C GLU A 80 15.29 -23.01 8.24
N GLN A 81 15.52 -21.82 8.79
CA GLN A 81 15.27 -20.55 8.09
C GLN A 81 16.22 -20.39 6.90
N GLU A 82 17.52 -20.64 7.08
CA GLU A 82 18.53 -20.61 6.03
C GLU A 82 18.20 -21.61 4.90
N HIS A 83 17.91 -22.86 5.26
CA HIS A 83 17.51 -23.89 4.28
C HIS A 83 16.25 -23.49 3.50
N PHE A 84 15.27 -22.86 4.17
CA PHE A 84 14.10 -22.34 3.50
C PHE A 84 14.46 -21.23 2.49
N LEU A 85 15.29 -20.27 2.90
CA LEU A 85 15.70 -19.15 2.05
C LEU A 85 16.54 -19.61 0.86
N GLU A 86 17.42 -20.60 1.03
CA GLU A 86 18.17 -21.23 -0.05
C GLU A 86 17.25 -21.88 -1.08
N LYS A 87 16.25 -22.66 -0.62
CA LYS A 87 15.23 -23.25 -1.53
C LYS A 87 14.48 -22.18 -2.32
N ILE A 88 14.09 -21.08 -1.68
CA ILE A 88 13.44 -19.95 -2.36
C ILE A 88 14.37 -19.38 -3.43
N LEU A 89 15.65 -19.16 -3.11
CA LEU A 89 16.63 -18.64 -4.05
C LEU A 89 16.81 -19.57 -5.26
N THR A 90 16.91 -20.89 -5.03
CA THR A 90 16.97 -21.90 -6.11
C THR A 90 15.74 -21.83 -7.01
N LEU A 91 14.53 -21.77 -6.44
CA LEU A 91 13.29 -21.67 -7.21
C LEU A 91 13.23 -20.37 -8.01
N LYS A 92 13.58 -19.22 -7.42
CA LYS A 92 13.65 -17.94 -8.14
C LYS A 92 14.60 -18.01 -9.32
N ASN A 93 15.77 -18.63 -9.16
CA ASN A 93 16.73 -18.81 -10.23
C ASN A 93 16.19 -19.73 -11.35
N GLN A 94 15.48 -20.80 -11.01
CA GLN A 94 14.81 -21.67 -12.00
C GLN A 94 13.73 -20.91 -12.78
N ILE A 95 12.90 -20.13 -12.08
CA ILE A 95 11.85 -19.31 -12.69
C ILE A 95 12.46 -18.25 -13.60
N ASN A 96 13.50 -17.53 -13.16
CA ASN A 96 14.14 -16.46 -13.94
C ASN A 96 14.85 -16.96 -15.20
N LYS A 97 15.29 -18.23 -15.23
CA LYS A 97 15.81 -18.86 -16.45
C LYS A 97 14.72 -19.06 -17.51
N LYS A 98 13.48 -19.29 -17.08
CA LYS A 98 12.30 -19.55 -17.94
C LYS A 98 11.56 -18.25 -18.30
N PHE A 99 11.41 -17.35 -17.34
CA PHE A 99 10.67 -16.11 -17.45
C PHE A 99 11.59 -14.92 -17.16
N ARG A 100 11.56 -13.89 -18.01
CA ARG A 100 12.34 -12.66 -17.80
C ARG A 100 11.61 -11.73 -16.83
N ILE A 101 11.69 -12.04 -15.54
CA ILE A 101 11.09 -11.26 -14.45
C ILE A 101 12.21 -10.52 -13.69
N PHE A 102 12.12 -9.20 -13.59
CA PHE A 102 13.15 -8.42 -12.89
C PHE A 102 13.01 -8.50 -11.37
N SER A 103 11.78 -8.31 -10.85
CA SER A 103 11.46 -8.41 -9.44
C SER A 103 10.41 -9.49 -9.20
N LEU A 104 10.76 -10.49 -8.40
CA LEU A 104 9.87 -11.60 -8.04
C LEU A 104 9.89 -11.80 -6.53
N TYR A 105 8.75 -11.55 -5.87
CA TYR A 105 8.60 -11.66 -4.42
C TYR A 105 7.19 -12.08 -4.01
N CYS A 106 7.01 -12.38 -2.73
CA CYS A 106 5.71 -12.70 -2.14
C CYS A 106 5.20 -11.50 -1.35
N SER A 107 3.90 -11.23 -1.42
CA SER A 107 3.26 -10.25 -0.57
C SER A 107 3.40 -10.65 0.91
N GLN A 108 3.34 -9.67 1.80
CA GLN A 108 3.31 -9.93 3.25
C GLN A 108 1.93 -10.46 3.71
N ARG A 109 0.98 -10.70 2.79
CA ARG A 109 -0.37 -11.20 3.08
C ARG A 109 -0.43 -12.73 3.05
N ILE A 110 0.64 -13.40 2.62
CA ILE A 110 0.74 -14.85 2.58
C ILE A 110 1.86 -15.37 3.50
N SER A 111 1.71 -16.58 4.02
CA SER A 111 2.72 -17.25 4.83
C SER A 111 3.95 -17.65 4.00
N ASN A 112 5.07 -17.91 4.67
CA ASN A 112 6.25 -18.52 4.05
C ASN A 112 5.92 -19.85 3.33
N LYS A 113 5.01 -20.68 3.89
CA LYS A 113 4.56 -21.94 3.25
C LYS A 113 3.77 -21.70 1.96
N GLN A 114 2.83 -20.76 1.98
CA GLN A 114 2.05 -20.37 0.79
C GLN A 114 2.95 -19.77 -0.29
N CYS A 115 3.88 -18.90 0.10
CA CYS A 115 4.90 -18.33 -0.78
C CYS A 115 5.75 -19.42 -1.47
N MET A 116 6.24 -20.41 -0.71
CA MET A 116 6.96 -21.56 -1.24
C MET A 116 6.11 -22.37 -2.23
N SER A 117 4.83 -22.58 -1.93
CA SER A 117 3.89 -23.27 -2.84
C SER A 117 3.78 -22.55 -4.18
N GLY A 118 3.56 -21.23 -4.16
CA GLY A 118 3.46 -20.44 -5.39
C GLY A 118 4.74 -20.50 -6.24
N TYR A 119 5.92 -20.42 -5.60
CA TYR A 119 7.19 -20.58 -6.34
C TYR A 119 7.37 -21.95 -6.94
N ARG A 120 6.95 -23.03 -6.24
CA ARG A 120 6.99 -24.38 -6.80
C ARG A 120 6.09 -24.49 -8.03
N SER A 121 4.85 -24.02 -7.94
CA SER A 121 3.92 -24.02 -9.08
C SER A 121 4.47 -23.26 -10.28
N MET A 122 5.12 -22.11 -10.06
CA MET A 122 5.80 -21.34 -11.11
C MET A 122 7.00 -22.09 -11.72
N ALA A 123 7.82 -22.73 -10.89
CA ALA A 123 9.02 -23.43 -11.34
C ALA A 123 8.71 -24.68 -12.17
N LEU A 124 7.56 -25.32 -11.93
CA LEU A 124 7.07 -26.48 -12.69
C LEU A 124 6.63 -26.14 -14.11
N ILE A 125 6.43 -24.87 -14.45
CA ILE A 125 5.95 -24.49 -15.78
C ILE A 125 7.05 -24.77 -16.80
N ASP A 126 6.77 -25.63 -17.79
CA ASP A 126 7.66 -25.83 -18.92
C ASP A 126 7.36 -24.81 -20.00
N THR A 127 8.36 -23.97 -20.30
CA THR A 127 8.27 -23.03 -21.40
C THR A 127 8.49 -23.78 -22.70
N VAL A 128 7.45 -23.90 -23.52
CA VAL A 128 7.57 -24.38 -24.91
C VAL A 128 8.62 -23.52 -25.61
N GLN A 129 9.61 -24.17 -26.24
CA GLN A 129 10.65 -23.49 -27.02
C GLN A 129 9.98 -22.59 -28.07
N ASN A 130 10.46 -21.34 -28.19
CA ASN A 130 10.12 -20.34 -29.23
C ASN A 130 9.08 -19.25 -28.92
N MET A 131 8.58 -19.08 -27.70
CA MET A 131 7.80 -17.87 -27.38
C MET A 131 8.70 -16.70 -26.97
N LYS A 132 8.44 -15.50 -27.53
CA LYS A 132 9.12 -14.27 -27.09
C LYS A 132 8.79 -14.04 -25.61
N PRO A 133 9.80 -14.01 -24.72
CA PRO A 133 9.55 -13.83 -23.30
C PRO A 133 8.98 -12.44 -23.04
N VAL A 134 7.78 -12.40 -22.45
CA VAL A 134 7.21 -11.17 -21.90
C VAL A 134 8.11 -10.69 -20.77
N ARG A 135 8.50 -9.41 -20.80
CA ARG A 135 9.32 -8.80 -19.77
C ARG A 135 8.41 -8.19 -18.71
N TRP A 136 8.22 -8.91 -17.61
CA TRP A 136 7.58 -8.37 -16.42
C TRP A 136 8.62 -7.66 -15.57
N GLN A 137 8.34 -6.42 -15.15
CA GLN A 137 9.21 -5.73 -14.19
C GLN A 137 8.99 -6.32 -12.79
N GLU A 138 7.74 -6.64 -12.45
CA GLU A 138 7.38 -7.09 -11.12
C GLU A 138 6.30 -8.18 -11.18
N ILE A 139 6.54 -9.30 -10.50
CA ILE A 139 5.53 -10.34 -10.24
C ILE A 139 5.48 -10.56 -8.73
N ILE A 140 4.27 -10.51 -8.20
CA ILE A 140 4.00 -10.62 -6.77
C ILE A 140 3.13 -11.86 -6.55
N LEU A 141 3.64 -12.84 -5.79
CA LEU A 141 2.80 -13.93 -5.31
C LEU A 141 1.98 -13.45 -4.11
N ASP A 142 0.66 -13.60 -4.17
CA ASP A 142 -0.27 -13.02 -3.19
C ASP A 142 -1.45 -13.96 -2.92
N ASP A 143 -2.35 -13.62 -2.00
CA ASP A 143 -3.65 -14.29 -1.83
C ASP A 143 -4.74 -13.76 -2.80
N ARG A 144 -4.39 -12.73 -3.58
CA ARG A 144 -5.23 -12.08 -4.60
C ARG A 144 -4.58 -12.19 -5.99
N GLN A 145 -5.42 -12.21 -7.02
CA GLN A 145 -5.03 -12.16 -8.43
C GLN A 145 -5.33 -10.77 -8.99
N GLY A 146 -4.44 -10.19 -9.81
CA GLY A 146 -4.79 -8.97 -10.54
C GLY A 146 -3.62 -8.06 -10.89
N LEU A 147 -3.92 -6.81 -11.22
CA LEU A 147 -2.92 -5.81 -11.53
C LEU A 147 -2.07 -5.46 -10.29
N GLY A 148 -0.78 -5.28 -10.50
CA GLY A 148 0.11 -4.67 -9.52
C GLY A 148 0.06 -3.15 -9.58
N LYS A 149 1.12 -2.47 -9.14
CA LYS A 149 1.14 -1.00 -9.03
C LYS A 149 1.02 -0.27 -10.39
N ASP A 150 1.50 -0.88 -11.47
CA ASP A 150 1.59 -0.27 -12.80
C ASP A 150 1.53 -1.31 -13.93
N SER A 151 1.67 -0.83 -15.17
CA SER A 151 1.58 -1.64 -16.39
C SER A 151 2.58 -2.77 -16.50
N HIS A 152 3.58 -2.85 -15.65
CA HIS A 152 4.62 -3.87 -15.68
C HIS A 152 4.66 -4.72 -14.40
N SER A 153 3.66 -4.53 -13.53
CA SER A 153 3.51 -5.23 -12.25
C SER A 153 2.22 -6.05 -12.23
N PHE A 154 2.30 -7.29 -11.75
CA PHE A 154 1.14 -8.18 -11.67
C PHE A 154 1.16 -9.07 -10.42
N ARG A 155 -0.01 -9.27 -9.83
CA ARG A 155 -0.24 -10.15 -8.69
C ARG A 155 -0.80 -11.49 -9.16
N ILE A 156 -0.17 -12.56 -8.72
CA ILE A 156 -0.54 -13.94 -9.01
C ILE A 156 -0.93 -14.61 -7.70
N LYS A 157 -2.08 -15.27 -7.68
CA LYS A 157 -2.53 -15.98 -6.49
C LYS A 157 -1.61 -17.18 -6.23
N TYR A 158 -1.17 -17.38 -4.99
CA TYR A 158 -0.16 -18.39 -4.64
C TYR A 158 -0.62 -19.84 -4.89
N ASP A 159 -1.94 -20.08 -4.88
CA ASP A 159 -2.59 -21.38 -5.09
C ASP A 159 -3.11 -21.57 -6.52
N SER A 160 -2.80 -20.65 -7.44
CA SER A 160 -3.10 -20.82 -8.85
C SER A 160 -2.37 -22.02 -9.45
N SER A 161 -3.02 -22.67 -10.42
CA SER A 161 -2.40 -23.80 -11.14
C SER A 161 -1.26 -23.32 -12.03
N SER A 162 -0.31 -24.22 -12.36
CA SER A 162 0.80 -23.89 -13.26
C SER A 162 0.30 -23.38 -14.64
N GLU A 163 -0.82 -23.91 -15.14
CA GLU A 163 -1.45 -23.47 -16.40
C GLU A 163 -2.02 -22.05 -16.29
N GLU A 164 -2.67 -21.72 -15.17
CA GLU A 164 -3.20 -20.38 -14.92
C GLU A 164 -2.09 -19.34 -14.84
N ILE A 165 -1.04 -19.66 -14.08
CA ILE A 165 0.16 -18.83 -13.94
C ILE A 165 0.81 -18.64 -15.31
N PHE A 166 0.95 -19.71 -16.10
CA PHE A 166 1.54 -19.62 -17.44
C PHE A 166 0.73 -18.71 -18.36
N LYS A 167 -0.60 -18.85 -18.39
CA LYS A 167 -1.49 -17.98 -19.16
C LYS A 167 -1.33 -16.52 -18.77
N VAL A 168 -1.14 -16.23 -17.49
CA VAL A 168 -0.89 -14.86 -17.00
C VAL A 168 0.45 -14.34 -17.49
N LEU A 169 1.53 -15.11 -17.31
CA LEU A 169 2.89 -14.68 -17.63
C LEU A 169 3.09 -14.46 -19.14
N GLN A 170 2.27 -15.09 -19.98
CA GLN A 170 2.25 -14.88 -21.43
C GLN A 170 1.49 -13.62 -21.89
N LYS A 171 0.65 -13.02 -21.05
CA LYS A 171 -0.11 -11.83 -21.44
C LYS A 171 0.82 -10.65 -21.59
N ASP A 172 0.60 -9.86 -22.65
CA ASP A 172 1.23 -8.55 -22.79
C ASP A 172 0.73 -7.64 -21.65
N PRO A 173 1.61 -7.16 -20.76
CA PRO A 173 1.23 -6.33 -19.62
C PRO A 173 0.46 -5.08 -20.05
N GLN A 174 0.80 -4.51 -21.21
CA GLN A 174 0.10 -3.35 -21.76
C GLN A 174 -1.34 -3.68 -22.12
N LYS A 175 -1.60 -4.86 -22.70
CA LYS A 175 -2.96 -5.30 -23.05
C LYS A 175 -3.84 -5.51 -21.82
N VAL A 176 -3.27 -5.99 -20.72
CA VAL A 176 -4.01 -6.13 -19.45
C VAL A 176 -4.42 -4.76 -18.90
N TRP A 177 -3.64 -3.72 -19.17
CA TRP A 177 -3.90 -2.34 -18.71
C TRP A 177 -4.77 -1.49 -19.65
N ILE A 178 -5.03 -1.92 -20.90
CA ILE A 178 -5.85 -1.16 -21.86
C ILE A 178 -7.22 -0.74 -21.29
N PRO A 179 -8.02 -1.62 -20.66
CA PRO A 179 -9.31 -1.21 -20.10
C PRO A 179 -9.17 -0.07 -19.09
N ARG A 180 -8.12 -0.15 -18.27
CA ARG A 180 -7.82 0.85 -17.24
C ARG A 180 -7.37 2.17 -17.82
N LYS A 181 -6.58 2.15 -18.90
CA LYS A 181 -6.22 3.35 -19.66
C LYS A 181 -7.45 4.04 -20.24
N LYS A 182 -8.35 3.28 -20.89
CA LYS A 182 -9.61 3.81 -21.45
C LYS A 182 -10.52 4.40 -20.38
N MET A 183 -10.60 3.76 -19.21
CA MET A 183 -11.32 4.29 -18.05
C MET A 183 -10.75 5.67 -17.63
N TYR A 184 -9.43 5.81 -17.50
CA TYR A 184 -8.82 7.09 -17.14
C TYR A 184 -8.98 8.18 -18.21
N GLU A 185 -8.91 7.81 -19.49
CA GLU A 185 -9.22 8.74 -20.59
C GLU A 185 -10.66 9.26 -20.46
N SER A 186 -11.62 8.38 -20.15
CA SER A 186 -13.03 8.74 -19.93
C SER A 186 -13.24 9.61 -18.69
N ILE A 187 -12.58 9.28 -17.56
CA ILE A 187 -12.58 10.08 -16.33
C ILE A 187 -12.06 11.48 -16.61
N LYS A 188 -10.92 11.58 -17.33
CA LYS A 188 -10.32 12.88 -17.68
C LYS A 188 -11.26 13.70 -18.53
N LEU A 189 -11.89 13.12 -19.55
CA LEU A 189 -12.88 13.82 -20.38
C LEU A 189 -14.05 14.35 -19.55
N LYS A 190 -14.55 13.57 -18.58
CA LYS A 190 -15.71 13.93 -17.77
C LYS A 190 -15.40 14.97 -16.68
N TYR A 191 -14.29 14.83 -15.96
CA TYR A 191 -14.03 15.59 -14.73
C TYR A 191 -12.90 16.61 -14.83
N LYS A 192 -12.19 16.71 -15.97
CA LYS A 192 -11.05 17.65 -16.13
C LYS A 192 -11.37 19.07 -15.70
N GLN A 193 -12.53 19.61 -16.08
CA GLN A 193 -12.91 20.98 -15.70
C GLN A 193 -13.05 21.12 -14.17
N VAL A 194 -13.62 20.13 -13.51
CA VAL A 194 -13.82 20.17 -12.06
C VAL A 194 -12.49 19.96 -11.33
N PHE A 195 -11.76 18.90 -11.66
CA PHE A 195 -10.56 18.53 -10.90
C PHE A 195 -9.36 19.41 -11.21
N GLU A 196 -9.05 19.68 -12.48
CA GLU A 196 -7.86 20.44 -12.84
C GLU A 196 -8.08 21.96 -12.73
N LYS A 197 -9.31 22.47 -12.95
CA LYS A 197 -9.58 23.91 -12.88
C LYS A 197 -10.18 24.37 -11.56
N GLN A 198 -11.23 23.71 -11.05
CA GLN A 198 -11.91 24.17 -9.82
C GLN A 198 -11.14 23.76 -8.56
N LEU A 199 -10.83 22.47 -8.41
CA LEU A 199 -10.08 21.98 -7.26
C LEU A 199 -8.56 22.20 -7.40
N LYS A 200 -8.06 22.24 -8.64
CA LYS A 200 -6.62 22.31 -8.97
C LYS A 200 -5.84 21.10 -8.44
N ILE A 201 -6.42 19.91 -8.59
CA ILE A 201 -5.77 18.64 -8.24
C ILE A 201 -4.57 18.41 -9.15
N GLY A 202 -3.41 18.07 -8.58
CA GLY A 202 -2.19 17.79 -9.33
C GLY A 202 -2.29 16.50 -10.15
N LYS A 203 -2.68 15.39 -9.50
CA LYS A 203 -2.90 14.08 -10.13
C LYS A 203 -4.09 13.39 -9.49
N TYR A 204 -4.86 12.61 -10.25
CA TYR A 204 -5.91 11.78 -9.68
C TYR A 204 -5.90 10.37 -10.28
N PHE A 205 -6.03 9.36 -9.42
CA PHE A 205 -6.09 7.96 -9.83
C PHE A 205 -7.00 7.13 -8.92
N CYS A 206 -7.31 5.92 -9.37
CA CYS A 206 -8.05 4.91 -8.63
C CYS A 206 -7.16 3.70 -8.33
N SER A 207 -7.23 3.22 -7.10
CA SER A 207 -6.57 2.03 -6.60
C SER A 207 -6.82 0.81 -7.47
N VAL A 208 -5.78 -0.01 -7.68
CA VAL A 208 -5.86 -1.18 -8.57
C VAL A 208 -6.91 -2.21 -8.15
N GLU A 209 -7.27 -2.19 -6.87
CA GLU A 209 -8.27 -3.05 -6.25
C GLU A 209 -9.72 -2.63 -6.53
N LEU A 210 -9.95 -1.41 -7.01
CA LEU A 210 -11.28 -0.92 -7.33
C LEU A 210 -11.72 -1.38 -8.72
N THR A 211 -12.96 -1.83 -8.81
CA THR A 211 -13.70 -1.93 -10.07
C THR A 211 -13.90 -0.55 -10.68
N GLU A 212 -14.14 -0.47 -11.99
CA GLU A 212 -14.48 0.77 -12.69
C GLU A 212 -15.69 1.48 -12.06
N ILE A 213 -16.74 0.74 -11.69
CA ILE A 213 -17.95 1.30 -11.06
C ILE A 213 -17.61 2.02 -9.75
N ASN A 214 -16.86 1.35 -8.86
CA ASN A 214 -16.44 1.91 -7.59
C ASN A 214 -15.53 3.14 -7.77
N CYS A 215 -14.58 3.08 -8.69
CA CYS A 215 -13.72 4.21 -9.03
C CYS A 215 -14.56 5.42 -9.49
N LEU A 216 -15.50 5.21 -10.42
CA LEU A 216 -16.37 6.26 -10.92
C LEU A 216 -17.29 6.84 -9.84
N ARG A 217 -17.76 6.01 -8.89
CA ARG A 217 -18.53 6.45 -7.73
C ARG A 217 -17.73 7.43 -6.87
N GLY A 218 -16.51 7.07 -6.47
CA GLY A 218 -15.67 7.96 -5.64
C GLY A 218 -15.32 9.27 -6.34
N LEU A 219 -15.05 9.23 -7.64
CA LEU A 219 -14.82 10.45 -8.43
C LEU A 219 -16.07 11.30 -8.57
N ALA A 220 -17.25 10.69 -8.70
CA ALA A 220 -18.51 11.41 -8.72
C ALA A 220 -18.76 12.13 -7.38
N THR A 221 -18.53 11.46 -6.25
CA THR A 221 -18.58 12.07 -4.91
C THR A 221 -17.65 13.29 -4.82
N LEU A 222 -16.38 13.14 -5.24
CA LEU A 222 -15.43 14.26 -5.20
C LEU A 222 -15.86 15.42 -6.11
N SER A 223 -16.43 15.10 -7.29
CA SER A 223 -16.97 16.11 -8.20
C SER A 223 -18.21 16.82 -7.64
N GLU A 224 -19.01 16.16 -6.81
CA GLU A 224 -20.13 16.79 -6.14
C GLU A 224 -19.64 17.67 -4.98
N ALA A 225 -18.71 17.15 -4.18
CA ALA A 225 -18.09 17.88 -3.08
C ALA A 225 -17.38 19.17 -3.56
N SER A 226 -16.87 19.20 -4.79
CA SER A 226 -16.25 20.39 -5.37
C SER A 226 -17.20 21.57 -5.54
N LYS A 227 -18.53 21.38 -5.41
CA LYS A 227 -19.50 22.47 -5.39
C LYS A 227 -19.39 23.32 -4.11
N ASN A 228 -18.94 22.72 -3.02
CA ASN A 228 -18.68 23.42 -1.77
C ASN A 228 -17.43 24.33 -1.90
N GLN A 229 -17.54 25.56 -1.38
CA GLN A 229 -16.47 26.56 -1.49
C GLN A 229 -15.22 26.18 -0.67
N ASP A 230 -15.38 25.63 0.52
CA ASP A 230 -14.26 25.23 1.38
C ASP A 230 -13.40 24.17 0.69
N MET A 231 -14.03 23.21 0.00
CA MET A 231 -13.35 22.19 -0.78
C MET A 231 -12.47 22.79 -1.88
N ARG A 232 -12.92 23.85 -2.57
CA ARG A 232 -12.12 24.55 -3.60
C ARG A 232 -10.92 25.27 -3.01
N MET A 233 -11.05 25.72 -1.77
CA MET A 233 -10.01 26.40 -1.02
C MET A 233 -8.98 25.45 -0.39
N LYS A 234 -9.23 24.13 -0.37
CA LYS A 234 -8.25 23.16 0.13
C LYS A 234 -7.08 22.98 -0.84
N PRO A 235 -5.87 22.76 -0.31
CA PRO A 235 -4.73 22.35 -1.12
C PRO A 235 -4.91 20.88 -1.53
N TRP A 236 -4.81 20.61 -2.83
CA TRP A 236 -4.97 19.27 -3.39
C TRP A 236 -3.71 18.91 -4.16
N GLY A 237 -2.97 17.93 -3.67
CA GLY A 237 -1.85 17.31 -4.38
C GLY A 237 -2.35 16.19 -5.28
N THR A 238 -1.91 14.98 -4.97
CA THR A 238 -2.34 13.73 -5.60
C THR A 238 -3.58 13.19 -4.89
N VAL A 239 -4.66 12.94 -5.62
CA VAL A 239 -5.88 12.32 -5.09
C VAL A 239 -5.99 10.87 -5.54
N SER A 240 -6.00 9.93 -4.61
CA SER A 240 -6.25 8.52 -4.88
C SER A 240 -7.63 8.08 -4.37
N ILE A 241 -8.45 7.51 -5.25
CA ILE A 241 -9.68 6.83 -4.84
C ILE A 241 -9.31 5.41 -4.40
N GLU A 242 -9.57 5.10 -3.14
CA GLU A 242 -9.17 3.87 -2.47
C GLU A 242 -10.38 3.06 -2.01
N LYS A 243 -10.15 1.78 -1.72
CA LYS A 243 -11.19 0.90 -1.22
C LYS A 243 -11.59 1.20 0.23
N TYR A 244 -10.65 1.68 1.05
CA TYR A 244 -10.83 1.57 2.49
C TYR A 244 -10.77 2.88 3.29
N ASN A 245 -9.86 3.80 2.97
CA ASN A 245 -9.56 4.93 3.87
C ASN A 245 -9.62 6.28 3.16
N THR A 246 -10.13 7.27 3.88
CA THR A 246 -10.07 8.69 3.50
C THR A 246 -9.14 9.43 4.44
N PHE A 247 -8.01 9.96 3.95
CA PHE A 247 -7.07 10.71 4.78
C PHE A 247 -6.12 11.55 3.92
N ILE A 248 -5.46 12.53 4.55
CA ILE A 248 -4.39 13.32 3.93
C ILE A 248 -3.07 12.59 4.18
N LYS A 249 -2.32 12.35 3.10
CA LYS A 249 -0.97 11.81 3.05
C LYS A 249 0.00 12.97 2.85
N ASP A 250 1.06 13.01 3.65
CA ASP A 250 2.10 14.04 3.60
C ASP A 250 1.48 15.46 3.53
N ASP A 251 2.05 16.36 2.72
CA ASP A 251 1.64 17.77 2.68
C ASP A 251 0.19 17.93 2.18
N PHE A 252 -0.16 17.37 1.02
CA PHE A 252 -1.49 17.57 0.38
C PHE A 252 -1.97 16.40 -0.47
N ASP A 253 -1.27 15.27 -0.46
CA ASP A 253 -1.75 14.06 -1.13
C ASP A 253 -2.92 13.51 -0.33
N VAL A 254 -3.88 12.88 -0.98
CA VAL A 254 -5.13 12.48 -0.35
C VAL A 254 -5.53 11.11 -0.85
N SER A 255 -5.91 10.25 0.07
CA SER A 255 -6.72 9.07 -0.25
C SER A 255 -8.17 9.34 0.11
N ILE A 256 -9.10 8.90 -0.75
CA ILE A 256 -10.54 9.03 -0.55
C ILE A 256 -11.18 7.66 -0.75
N ARG A 257 -11.90 7.18 0.27
CA ARG A 257 -12.72 5.97 0.17
C ARG A 257 -13.81 6.14 -0.87
N PHE A 258 -13.90 5.19 -1.80
CA PHE A 258 -14.74 5.30 -3.00
C PHE A 258 -16.26 5.44 -2.74
N ASP A 259 -16.72 4.97 -1.59
CA ASP A 259 -18.13 4.99 -1.20
C ASP A 259 -18.43 6.00 -0.09
N LEU A 260 -17.47 6.85 0.27
CA LEU A 260 -17.70 7.91 1.26
C LEU A 260 -18.80 8.85 0.76
N PRO A 261 -19.82 9.16 1.59
CA PRO A 261 -20.83 10.15 1.24
C PRO A 261 -20.24 11.54 1.03
N THR A 262 -20.88 12.36 0.18
CA THR A 262 -20.39 13.71 -0.13
C THR A 262 -20.35 14.59 1.10
N GLU A 263 -21.35 14.48 1.98
CA GLU A 263 -21.47 15.28 3.20
C GLU A 263 -20.33 14.97 4.18
N GLU A 264 -20.04 13.68 4.38
CA GLU A 264 -18.92 13.23 5.22
C GLU A 264 -17.56 13.65 4.64
N LEU A 265 -17.41 13.56 3.31
CA LEU A 265 -16.21 14.01 2.62
C LEU A 265 -15.99 15.52 2.83
N VAL A 266 -17.03 16.32 2.62
CA VAL A 266 -16.97 17.77 2.85
C VAL A 266 -16.67 18.07 4.31
N ALA A 267 -17.35 17.44 5.27
CA ALA A 267 -17.11 17.67 6.69
C ALA A 267 -15.66 17.38 7.09
N TYR A 268 -15.12 16.23 6.64
CA TYR A 268 -13.75 15.83 6.93
C TYR A 268 -12.73 16.87 6.45
N PHE A 269 -12.80 17.25 5.17
CA PHE A 269 -11.83 18.20 4.58
C PHE A 269 -12.06 19.64 5.02
N SER A 270 -13.31 20.05 5.29
CA SER A 270 -13.62 21.42 5.73
C SER A 270 -12.96 21.74 7.06
N SER A 271 -12.84 20.76 7.96
CA SER A 271 -12.13 20.89 9.24
C SER A 271 -10.62 21.18 9.11
N LYS A 272 -10.01 20.87 7.96
CA LYS A 272 -8.55 20.97 7.74
C LYS A 272 -8.10 22.38 7.34
N GLU A 273 -6.81 22.64 7.31
CA GLU A 273 -6.32 23.95 6.88
C GLU A 273 -6.60 24.20 5.38
N ASN A 274 -6.68 25.48 4.99
CA ASN A 274 -6.91 25.89 3.61
C ASN A 274 -5.60 26.33 2.94
N LYS A 275 -5.64 26.55 1.61
CA LYS A 275 -4.48 26.96 0.80
C LYS A 275 -3.79 28.23 1.33
N ALA A 276 -4.55 29.18 1.87
CA ALA A 276 -4.01 30.45 2.35
C ALA A 276 -3.13 30.25 3.59
N LYS A 277 -3.62 29.50 4.58
CA LYS A 277 -2.84 29.14 5.78
C LYS A 277 -1.63 28.28 5.44
N ALA A 278 -1.79 27.29 4.58
CA ALA A 278 -0.68 26.45 4.13
C ALA A 278 0.42 27.27 3.42
N THR A 279 0.03 28.26 2.59
CA THR A 279 0.98 29.17 1.94
C THR A 279 1.66 30.10 2.94
N GLU A 280 0.92 30.62 3.92
CA GLU A 280 1.48 31.45 4.98
C GLU A 280 2.53 30.69 5.80
N ASN A 281 2.22 29.45 6.20
CA ASN A 281 3.14 28.57 6.93
C ASN A 281 4.40 28.25 6.10
N ALA A 282 4.25 27.94 4.82
CA ALA A 282 5.39 27.67 3.92
C ALA A 282 6.29 28.91 3.75
N VAL A 283 5.70 30.09 3.54
CA VAL A 283 6.44 31.36 3.42
C VAL A 283 7.15 31.70 4.74
N LEU A 284 6.51 31.44 5.88
CA LEU A 284 7.13 31.64 7.19
C LEU A 284 8.34 30.72 7.36
N ALA A 285 8.21 29.43 7.03
CA ALA A 285 9.29 28.45 7.09
C ALA A 285 10.48 28.85 6.19
N GLU A 286 10.23 29.28 4.95
CA GLU A 286 11.27 29.78 4.05
C GLU A 286 12.00 31.02 4.61
N LYS A 287 11.24 31.99 5.14
CA LYS A 287 11.83 33.19 5.77
C LYS A 287 12.69 32.82 6.98
N LEU A 288 12.24 31.90 7.82
CA LEU A 288 12.99 31.42 8.99
C LEU A 288 14.27 30.69 8.55
N LYS A 289 14.20 29.84 7.52
CA LYS A 289 15.37 29.16 6.93
C LYS A 289 16.41 30.15 6.40
N GLN A 290 15.98 31.20 5.68
CA GLN A 290 16.91 32.23 5.19
C GLN A 290 17.56 33.01 6.34
N ARG A 291 16.81 33.28 7.43
CA ARG A 291 17.36 33.95 8.62
C ARG A 291 18.38 33.08 9.36
N THR A 292 18.15 31.76 9.44
CA THR A 292 19.11 30.85 10.10
C THR A 292 20.36 30.62 9.27
N LEU A 293 20.28 30.66 7.94
CA LEU A 293 21.45 30.62 7.06
C LEU A 293 22.35 31.87 7.18
N ASN A 294 21.77 33.03 7.49
CA ASN A 294 22.48 34.32 7.58
C ASN A 294 22.86 34.71 9.03
N ASN A 295 22.89 33.74 9.95
CA ASN A 295 23.21 33.94 11.36
C ASN A 295 24.73 34.04 11.60
N SER A 296 25.19 35.12 12.24
CA SER A 296 26.60 35.36 12.60
C SER A 296 27.20 34.39 13.62
N SER A 297 26.38 33.64 14.36
CA SER A 297 26.82 32.62 15.32
C SER A 297 27.03 31.22 14.71
N GLY A 298 26.74 31.03 13.41
CA GLY A 298 26.90 29.73 12.73
C GLY A 298 25.89 28.64 13.14
N LEU A 299 25.00 28.94 14.08
CA LEU A 299 23.95 28.02 14.54
C LEU A 299 22.81 27.95 13.52
N ARG A 300 22.54 26.76 12.98
CA ARG A 300 21.40 26.49 12.12
C ARG A 300 20.24 25.97 12.98
N ALA A 301 19.19 26.78 13.16
CA ALA A 301 17.95 26.24 13.67
C ALA A 301 17.26 25.46 12.53
N VAL A 302 16.99 24.18 12.78
CA VAL A 302 16.16 23.34 11.92
C VAL A 302 14.78 23.35 12.57
N CYS A 303 13.77 23.83 11.85
CA CYS A 303 12.39 23.66 12.28
C CYS A 303 12.01 22.22 11.99
N ASP A 304 11.78 21.46 13.05
CA ASP A 304 11.03 20.22 12.96
C ASP A 304 9.56 20.60 12.71
N LEU A 305 9.03 20.17 11.56
CA LEU A 305 7.67 20.47 11.14
C LEU A 305 6.76 19.24 11.29
N GLU A 306 7.18 18.20 12.02
CA GLU A 306 6.28 17.09 12.34
C GLU A 306 5.02 17.60 13.07
N GLY A 307 3.87 17.52 12.40
CA GLY A 307 2.56 17.80 12.98
C GLY A 307 2.00 19.21 12.79
N MET A 308 2.63 20.08 11.99
CA MET A 308 1.98 21.27 11.39
C MET A 308 1.27 20.89 10.09
#